data_AF-A0A7V3RWM1-F1
#
_entry.id   AF-A0A7V3RWM1-F1
#
_cell.length_a   1.000
_cell.length_b   1.000
_cell.length_c   1.000
_cell.angle_alpha   90.00
_cell.angle_beta   90.00
_cell.angle_gamma   90.00
#
_symmetry.space_group_name_H-M   'P 1'
#
loop_
_entity.id
_entity.type
_entity.pdbx_description
1 polymer ?
#
loop_
_entity_poly.entity_id
_entity_poly.type
_entity_poly.pdbx_seq_one_letter_code
_entity_poly.pdbx_strand_id
1 'polypeptide(L)'
;FFLLDPINYLLGEESLLGQWERGEWSTTSRLLLGGLLCGLAWELFNAEALCKWIYTVPFFEEGKLFEMPLPGFLGFLPFALECFAIWNFAKAVARRTTSKAKGIGLVLCLVAASLAMFHLVDKNTVGSFKPYVKDLEELAPYEARLLEQAGIKRLDIWLLKPGARARESLVLELLGATPEMIAKWRTWAALVTLKGIGTENLKLLLRAGVTSLRDLAQQEPESLFRKLQELQRGAPSPREEQVRLWVKEARKVCKEEPERGLPGCK
;
A
#
# COMPACT_ATOMS: atom_id res chain seq x y z
N PHE A 1 17.77 -17.85 8.80
CA PHE A 1 17.72 -19.28 8.96
C PHE A 1 18.49 -19.95 7.84
N PHE A 2 17.98 -20.03 6.62
CA PHE A 2 18.56 -20.91 5.58
C PHE A 2 20.02 -20.60 5.20
N LEU A 3 20.42 -19.32 5.25
CA LEU A 3 21.80 -18.91 4.95
C LEU A 3 22.61 -18.63 6.22
N LEU A 4 22.12 -17.72 7.07
CA LEU A 4 22.92 -17.20 8.20
C LEU A 4 22.96 -18.14 9.41
N ASP A 5 21.97 -19.01 9.60
CA ASP A 5 21.97 -19.91 10.76
C ASP A 5 23.05 -21.00 10.63
N PRO A 6 23.25 -21.65 9.45
CA PRO A 6 24.43 -22.49 9.22
C PRO A 6 25.75 -21.75 9.45
N ILE A 7 25.86 -20.49 9.03
CA ILE A 7 27.07 -19.70 9.25
C ILE A 7 27.30 -19.46 10.75
N ASN A 8 26.24 -19.08 11.48
CA ASN A 8 26.33 -18.94 12.94
C ASN A 8 26.76 -20.25 13.60
N TYR A 9 26.16 -21.37 13.20
CA TYR A 9 26.52 -22.70 13.71
C TYR A 9 28.01 -23.01 13.49
N LEU A 10 28.52 -22.81 12.26
CA LEU A 10 29.93 -23.04 11.93
C LEU A 10 30.89 -22.09 12.67
N LEU A 11 30.45 -20.88 13.00
CA LEU A 11 31.23 -19.90 13.75
C LEU A 11 31.18 -20.12 15.27
N GLY A 12 30.50 -21.16 15.75
CA GLY A 12 30.28 -21.43 17.18
C GLY A 12 29.37 -20.40 17.85
N GLU A 13 28.54 -19.71 17.06
CA GLU A 13 27.56 -18.74 17.53
C GLU A 13 26.23 -19.41 17.87
N GLU A 14 25.39 -18.65 18.57
CA GLU A 14 24.02 -19.08 18.85
C GLU A 14 23.26 -19.28 17.52
N SER A 15 22.78 -20.51 17.30
CA SER A 15 22.12 -20.96 16.08
C SER A 15 20.98 -21.92 16.42
N LEU A 16 19.93 -21.90 15.62
CA LEU A 16 18.80 -22.82 15.77
C LEU A 16 19.21 -24.25 15.37
N LEU A 17 20.03 -24.42 14.33
CA LEU A 17 20.57 -25.72 13.94
C LEU A 17 21.37 -26.39 15.08
N GLY A 18 22.17 -25.61 15.80
CA GLY A 18 22.89 -26.15 16.96
C GLY A 18 21.98 -26.51 18.13
N GLN A 19 20.89 -25.77 18.33
CA GLN A 19 19.86 -26.14 19.31
C GLN A 19 19.16 -27.45 18.89
N TRP A 20 18.83 -27.60 17.61
CA TRP A 20 18.18 -28.80 17.09
C TRP A 20 19.04 -30.05 17.23
N GLU A 21 20.36 -29.94 16.99
CA GLU A 21 21.31 -31.03 17.20
C GLU A 21 21.32 -31.53 18.66
N ARG A 22 21.12 -30.62 19.62
CA ARG A 22 20.98 -30.95 21.05
C ARG A 22 19.57 -31.38 21.45
N GLY A 23 18.63 -31.47 20.51
CA GLY A 23 17.22 -31.77 20.78
C GLY A 23 16.42 -30.62 21.41
N GLU A 24 16.96 -29.40 21.40
CA GLU A 24 16.31 -28.21 21.96
C GLU A 24 15.44 -27.51 20.91
N TRP A 25 14.11 -27.67 21.02
CA TRP A 25 13.15 -27.04 20.09
C TRP A 25 12.43 -25.83 20.66
N SER A 26 12.66 -25.50 21.93
CA SER A 26 11.88 -24.49 22.65
C SER A 26 11.95 -23.11 22.00
N THR A 27 13.13 -22.67 21.56
CA THR A 27 13.33 -21.37 20.90
C THR A 27 12.62 -21.33 19.56
N THR A 28 12.75 -22.38 18.74
CA THR A 28 12.07 -22.46 17.44
C THR A 28 10.56 -22.40 17.60
N SER A 29 9.97 -23.18 18.51
CA SER A 29 8.53 -23.15 18.75
C SER A 29 8.04 -21.77 19.21
N ARG A 30 8.80 -21.08 20.08
CA ARG A 30 8.49 -19.71 20.52
C ARG A 30 8.60 -18.71 19.36
N LEU A 31 9.62 -18.83 18.51
CA LEU A 31 9.79 -17.95 17.35
C LEU A 31 8.70 -18.17 16.30
N LEU A 32 8.31 -19.42 16.04
CA LEU A 32 7.21 -19.73 15.12
C LEU A 32 5.88 -19.13 15.63
N LEU A 33 5.55 -19.37 16.90
CA LEU A 33 4.35 -18.79 17.51
C LEU A 33 4.42 -17.25 17.54
N GLY A 34 5.55 -16.70 17.95
CA GLY A 34 5.78 -15.24 17.97
C GLY A 34 5.66 -14.63 16.57
N GLY A 35 6.25 -15.27 15.56
CA GLY A 35 6.13 -14.87 14.16
C GLY A 35 4.68 -14.83 13.69
N LEU A 36 3.91 -15.89 13.97
CA LEU A 36 2.49 -15.93 13.62
C LEU A 36 1.69 -14.81 14.29
N LEU A 37 1.89 -14.58 15.59
CA LEU A 37 1.23 -13.50 16.33
C LEU A 37 1.64 -12.12 15.80
N CYS A 38 2.92 -11.93 15.45
CA CYS A 38 3.40 -10.71 14.80
C CYS A 38 2.74 -10.50 13.44
N GLY A 39 2.51 -11.56 12.65
CA GLY A 39 1.78 -11.46 11.38
C GLY A 39 0.33 -11.03 11.56
N LEU A 40 -0.36 -11.57 12.57
CA LEU A 40 -1.71 -11.15 12.92
C LEU A 40 -1.74 -9.68 13.39
N ALA A 41 -0.81 -9.28 14.25
CA ALA A 41 -0.69 -7.90 14.73
C ALA A 41 -0.38 -6.92 13.59
N TRP A 42 0.54 -7.30 12.69
CA TRP A 42 0.86 -6.53 11.49
C TRP A 42 -0.41 -6.25 10.67
N GLU A 43 -1.21 -7.29 10.42
CA GLU A 43 -2.39 -7.13 9.57
C GLU A 43 -3.48 -6.29 10.25
N LEU A 44 -3.62 -6.38 11.58
CA LEU A 44 -4.51 -5.50 12.35
C LEU A 44 -4.11 -4.02 12.20
N PHE A 45 -2.81 -3.72 12.25
CA PHE A 45 -2.33 -2.35 12.03
C PHE A 45 -2.48 -1.90 10.58
N ASN A 46 -2.25 -2.81 9.63
CA ASN A 46 -2.36 -2.56 8.21
C ASN A 46 -3.81 -2.24 7.79
N ALA A 47 -4.79 -2.95 8.36
CA ALA A 47 -6.20 -2.80 8.04
C ALA A 47 -6.71 -1.36 8.26
N GLU A 48 -6.28 -0.71 9.34
CA GLU A 48 -6.70 0.65 9.71
C GLU A 48 -5.73 1.75 9.27
N ALA A 49 -4.57 1.38 8.70
CA ALA A 49 -3.57 2.36 8.29
C ALA A 49 -4.05 3.21 7.10
N LEU A 50 -3.75 4.51 7.14
CA LEU A 50 -3.95 5.39 5.98
C LEU A 50 -3.02 4.97 4.81
N CYS A 51 -1.78 4.62 5.13
CA CYS A 51 -0.83 4.04 4.20
C CYS A 51 -0.77 2.54 4.49
N LYS A 52 -1.39 1.74 3.63
CA LYS A 52 -1.53 0.30 3.84
C LYS A 52 -0.96 -0.50 2.69
N TRP A 53 -0.54 -1.71 3.03
CA TRP A 53 -0.14 -2.75 2.11
C TRP A 53 -1.36 -3.44 1.54
N ILE A 54 -1.41 -3.47 0.20
CA ILE A 54 -2.46 -4.13 -0.55
C ILE A 54 -1.81 -5.32 -1.25
N TYR A 55 -2.20 -6.54 -0.85
CA TYR A 55 -1.60 -7.75 -1.38
C TYR A 55 -2.37 -8.27 -2.59
N THR A 56 -1.79 -8.13 -3.77
CA THR A 56 -2.34 -8.68 -5.02
C THR A 56 -1.52 -9.90 -5.44
N VAL A 57 -1.67 -11.00 -4.68
CA VAL A 57 -0.97 -12.26 -4.97
C VAL A 57 -1.75 -13.02 -6.04
N PRO A 58 -1.15 -13.37 -7.19
CA PRO A 58 -1.81 -14.19 -8.20
C PRO A 58 -2.39 -15.46 -7.59
N PHE A 59 -3.60 -15.83 -8.00
CA PHE A 59 -4.34 -17.01 -7.52
C PHE A 59 -4.86 -16.95 -6.07
N PHE A 60 -4.46 -15.96 -5.26
CA PHE A 60 -4.88 -15.80 -3.85
C PHE A 60 -5.61 -14.46 -3.62
N GLU A 61 -6.51 -14.10 -4.52
CA GLU A 61 -7.31 -12.86 -4.43
C GLU A 61 -8.54 -12.99 -3.50
N GLU A 62 -8.89 -14.22 -3.13
CA GLU A 62 -9.99 -14.59 -2.23
C GLU A 62 -9.45 -15.27 -0.97
N GLY A 63 -10.30 -15.45 0.05
CA GLY A 63 -9.88 -16.06 1.31
C GLY A 63 -8.84 -15.21 2.06
N LYS A 64 -9.07 -13.90 2.12
CA LYS A 64 -8.21 -12.94 2.82
C LYS A 64 -8.71 -12.69 4.24
N LEU A 65 -7.77 -12.56 5.17
CA LEU A 65 -8.01 -11.96 6.46
C LEU A 65 -7.50 -10.51 6.37
N PHE A 66 -8.42 -9.55 6.39
CA PHE A 66 -8.16 -8.15 6.03
C PHE A 66 -7.59 -8.02 4.59
N GLU A 67 -6.37 -7.50 4.39
CA GLU A 67 -5.74 -7.36 3.07
C GLU A 67 -4.91 -8.59 2.66
N MET A 68 -4.48 -9.41 3.63
CA MET A 68 -3.55 -10.53 3.40
C MET A 68 -4.27 -11.87 3.13
N PRO A 69 -3.86 -12.64 2.11
CA PRO A 69 -4.36 -14.00 1.93
C PRO A 69 -3.88 -14.93 3.06
N LEU A 70 -4.71 -15.89 3.48
CA LEU A 70 -4.39 -16.79 4.59
C LEU A 70 -3.00 -17.47 4.49
N PRO A 71 -2.56 -17.98 3.32
CA PRO A 71 -1.21 -18.54 3.17
C PRO A 71 -0.08 -17.52 3.41
N GLY A 72 -0.35 -16.22 3.23
CA GLY A 72 0.62 -15.16 3.49
C GLY A 72 1.09 -15.14 4.95
N PHE A 73 0.21 -15.48 5.90
CA PHE A 73 0.57 -15.54 7.32
C PHE A 73 1.63 -16.62 7.63
N LEU A 74 1.69 -17.68 6.81
CA LEU A 74 2.71 -18.72 6.95
C LEU A 74 4.11 -18.19 6.64
N GLY A 75 4.24 -17.09 5.89
CA GLY A 75 5.52 -16.43 5.63
C GLY A 75 6.17 -15.84 6.89
N PHE A 76 5.38 -15.47 7.90
CA PHE A 76 5.93 -14.93 9.16
C PHE A 76 6.64 -16.00 10.00
N LEU A 77 6.32 -17.27 9.79
CA LEU A 77 6.94 -18.40 10.47
C LEU A 77 8.44 -18.50 10.14
N PRO A 78 8.87 -18.75 8.89
CA PRO A 78 10.28 -18.77 8.54
C PRO A 78 10.91 -17.39 8.71
N PHE A 79 10.17 -16.29 8.52
CA PHE A 79 10.69 -14.94 8.74
C PHE A 79 11.17 -14.71 10.18
N ALA A 80 10.44 -15.20 11.19
CA ALA A 80 10.90 -15.11 12.58
C ALA A 80 12.21 -15.88 12.82
N LEU A 81 12.38 -17.03 12.16
CA LEU A 81 13.64 -17.79 12.20
C LEU A 81 14.78 -17.06 11.46
N GLU A 82 14.46 -16.37 10.36
CA GLU A 82 15.39 -15.47 9.66
C GLU A 82 15.86 -14.33 10.57
N CYS A 83 14.96 -13.64 11.24
CA CYS A 83 15.28 -12.56 12.18
C CYS A 83 16.21 -13.02 13.31
N PHE A 84 15.98 -14.21 13.89
CA PHE A 84 16.87 -14.79 14.89
C PHE A 84 18.28 -15.02 14.33
N ALA A 85 18.38 -15.62 13.15
CA ALA A 85 19.67 -15.88 12.52
C ALA A 85 20.43 -14.59 12.17
N ILE A 86 19.73 -13.59 11.62
CA ILE A 86 20.28 -12.27 11.31
C ILE A 86 20.79 -11.59 12.58
N TRP A 87 20.01 -11.61 13.66
CA TRP A 87 20.39 -10.99 14.92
C TRP A 87 21.67 -11.60 15.51
N ASN A 88 21.74 -12.93 15.57
CA ASN A 88 22.93 -13.62 16.09
C ASN A 88 24.15 -13.41 15.20
N PHE A 89 23.96 -13.40 13.87
CA PHE A 89 25.01 -13.06 12.94
C PHE A 89 25.50 -11.61 13.13
N ALA A 90 24.59 -10.65 13.31
CA ALA A 90 24.93 -9.26 13.57
C ALA A 90 25.72 -9.09 14.87
N LYS A 91 25.32 -9.78 15.96
CA LYS A 91 26.10 -9.84 17.21
C LYS A 91 27.50 -10.41 16.94
N ALA A 92 27.60 -11.49 16.18
CA ALA A 92 28.86 -12.14 15.84
C ALA A 92 29.81 -11.20 15.08
N VAL A 93 29.29 -10.46 14.10
CA VAL A 93 30.03 -9.44 13.34
C VAL A 93 30.45 -8.29 14.23
N ALA A 94 29.55 -7.77 15.06
CA ALA A 94 29.84 -6.67 15.97
C ALA A 94 30.96 -7.02 16.95
N ARG A 95 30.93 -8.21 17.56
CA ARG A 95 31.99 -8.69 18.48
C ARG A 95 33.34 -8.87 17.79
N ARG A 96 33.35 -9.32 16.53
CA ARG A 96 34.58 -9.53 15.74
C ARG A 96 35.13 -8.24 15.12
N THR A 97 34.34 -7.17 15.08
CA THR A 97 34.75 -5.88 14.53
C THR A 97 35.47 -5.06 15.59
N THR A 98 36.77 -5.29 15.76
CA THR A 98 37.59 -4.63 16.79
C THR A 98 38.10 -3.24 16.38
N SER A 99 38.21 -2.97 15.08
CA SER A 99 38.70 -1.68 14.57
C SER A 99 37.58 -0.66 14.46
N LYS A 100 37.76 0.53 15.06
CA LYS A 100 36.83 1.67 14.93
C LYS A 100 36.56 2.04 13.47
N ALA A 101 37.59 2.04 12.62
CA ALA A 101 37.44 2.35 11.20
C ALA A 101 36.57 1.32 10.48
N LYS A 102 36.76 0.02 10.76
CA LYS A 102 35.91 -1.05 10.22
C LYS A 102 34.47 -0.94 10.72
N GLY A 103 34.28 -0.59 12.00
CA GLY A 103 32.96 -0.35 12.58
C GLY A 103 32.23 0.80 11.90
N ILE A 104 32.89 1.95 11.71
CA ILE A 104 32.33 3.10 10.98
C ILE A 104 32.01 2.71 9.54
N GLY A 105 32.93 2.02 8.85
CA GLY A 105 32.71 1.54 7.48
C GLY A 105 31.49 0.63 7.37
N LEU A 106 31.32 -0.32 8.31
CA LEU A 106 30.14 -1.20 8.35
C LEU A 106 28.85 -0.41 8.53
N VAL A 107 28.81 0.55 9.46
CA VAL A 107 27.62 1.40 9.67
C VAL A 107 27.30 2.21 8.41
N LEU A 108 28.29 2.82 7.76
CA LEU A 108 28.09 3.56 6.51
C LEU A 108 27.55 2.66 5.40
N CYS A 109 28.09 1.44 5.25
CA CYS A 109 27.57 0.47 4.29
C CYS A 109 26.12 0.07 4.59
N LEU A 110 25.77 -0.15 5.86
CA LEU A 110 24.40 -0.47 6.26
C LEU A 110 23.43 0.69 5.97
N VAL A 111 23.84 1.92 6.28
CA VAL A 111 23.05 3.12 5.96
C VAL A 111 22.84 3.24 4.45
N ALA A 112 23.91 3.09 3.65
CA ALA A 112 23.80 3.13 2.20
C ALA A 112 22.88 2.03 1.65
N ALA A 113 22.98 0.81 2.16
CA ALA A 113 22.10 -0.29 1.79
C ALA A 113 20.64 -0.03 2.19
N SER A 114 20.38 0.54 3.36
CA SER A 114 19.03 0.94 3.79
C SER A 114 18.44 2.03 2.90
N LEU A 115 19.21 3.07 2.57
CA LEU A 115 18.76 4.12 1.67
C LEU A 115 18.45 3.59 0.27
N ALA A 116 19.29 2.70 -0.25
CA ALA A 116 19.03 2.03 -1.53
C ALA A 116 17.76 1.17 -1.48
N MET A 117 17.54 0.44 -0.39
CA MET A 117 16.33 -0.37 -0.19
C MET A 117 15.08 0.50 -0.15
N PHE A 118 15.07 1.60 0.61
CA PHE A 118 13.93 2.53 0.63
C PHE A 118 13.63 3.11 -0.75
N HIS A 119 14.66 3.52 -1.50
CA HIS A 119 14.49 3.98 -2.87
C HIS A 119 13.86 2.92 -3.78
N LEU A 120 14.27 1.65 -3.64
CA LEU A 120 13.71 0.55 -4.41
C LEU A 120 12.27 0.23 -4.00
N VAL A 121 11.92 0.32 -2.71
CA VAL A 121 10.54 0.17 -2.23
C VAL A 121 9.66 1.28 -2.81
N ASP A 122 10.10 2.53 -2.74
CA ASP A 122 9.37 3.67 -3.30
C ASP A 122 9.14 3.49 -4.80
N LYS A 123 10.14 3.00 -5.52
CA LYS A 123 10.05 2.81 -6.98
C LYS A 123 9.19 1.62 -7.40
N ASN A 124 9.28 0.49 -6.70
CA ASN A 124 8.74 -0.79 -7.18
C ASN A 124 7.50 -1.26 -6.41
N THR A 125 7.20 -0.66 -5.26
CA THR A 125 6.20 -1.16 -4.33
C THR A 125 5.14 -0.13 -3.98
N VAL A 126 5.47 1.16 -3.98
CA VAL A 126 4.47 2.21 -3.76
C VAL A 126 3.63 2.37 -5.03
N GLY A 127 2.40 1.84 -4.97
CA GLY A 127 1.47 1.85 -6.12
C GLY A 127 0.60 3.09 -6.23
N SER A 128 0.44 3.86 -5.16
CA SER A 128 -0.45 5.03 -5.14
C SER A 128 -0.04 6.03 -4.06
N PHE A 129 -0.11 7.32 -4.38
CA PHE A 129 0.15 8.41 -3.44
C PHE A 129 -1.14 9.10 -2.98
N LYS A 130 -1.01 9.90 -1.93
CA LYS A 130 -2.13 10.72 -1.41
C LYS A 130 -2.63 11.67 -2.50
N PRO A 131 -3.96 11.79 -2.68
CA PRO A 131 -4.53 12.61 -3.74
C PRO A 131 -4.56 14.10 -3.35
N TYR A 132 -3.49 14.83 -3.65
CA TYR A 132 -3.48 16.27 -3.50
C TYR A 132 -4.11 16.96 -4.71
N VAL A 133 -4.81 18.08 -4.46
CA VAL A 133 -5.43 18.89 -5.51
C VAL A 133 -4.39 19.37 -6.55
N LYS A 134 -3.19 19.73 -6.10
CA LYS A 134 -2.09 20.18 -6.98
C LYS A 134 -1.63 19.11 -7.98
N ASP A 135 -1.89 17.83 -7.70
CA ASP A 135 -1.46 16.72 -8.55
C ASP A 135 -2.58 16.31 -9.54
N LEU A 136 -3.79 16.89 -9.42
CA LEU A 136 -4.96 16.65 -10.29
C LEU A 136 -4.98 17.65 -11.46
N GLU A 137 -4.16 17.39 -12.46
CA GLU A 137 -4.02 18.23 -13.67
C GLU A 137 -5.31 18.30 -14.51
N GLU A 138 -6.23 17.35 -14.34
CA GLU A 138 -7.52 17.30 -15.03
C GLU A 138 -8.55 18.31 -14.50
N LEU A 139 -8.25 18.98 -13.38
CA LEU A 139 -9.06 20.09 -12.89
C LEU A 139 -8.92 21.28 -13.84
N ALA A 140 -10.04 21.93 -14.16
CA ALA A 140 -9.96 23.18 -14.89
C ALA A 140 -9.19 24.23 -14.06
N PRO A 141 -8.40 25.13 -14.67
CA PRO A 141 -7.62 26.13 -13.92
C PRO A 141 -8.45 27.01 -12.99
N TYR A 142 -9.75 27.17 -13.25
CA TYR A 142 -10.69 27.83 -12.34
C TYR A 142 -11.00 26.97 -11.11
N GLU A 143 -11.31 25.67 -11.29
CA GLU A 143 -11.58 24.73 -10.21
C GLU A 143 -10.38 24.60 -9.26
N ALA A 144 -9.18 24.46 -9.81
CA ALA A 144 -7.95 24.34 -9.02
C ALA A 144 -7.71 25.57 -8.14
N ARG A 145 -7.86 26.78 -8.71
CA ARG A 145 -7.74 28.05 -7.97
C ARG A 145 -8.79 28.17 -6.86
N LEU A 146 -10.02 27.76 -7.14
CA LEU A 146 -11.10 27.80 -6.17
C LEU A 146 -10.82 26.89 -4.97
N LEU A 147 -10.36 25.66 -5.23
CA LEU A 147 -9.96 24.72 -4.19
C LEU A 147 -8.75 25.22 -3.40
N GLU A 148 -7.77 25.85 -4.06
CA GLU A 148 -6.60 26.43 -3.42
C GLU A 148 -6.96 27.62 -2.52
N GLN A 149 -7.82 28.53 -3.00
CA GLN A 149 -8.34 29.67 -2.21
C GLN A 149 -9.13 29.21 -0.99
N ALA A 150 -9.85 28.09 -1.11
CA ALA A 150 -10.53 27.45 0.00
C ALA A 150 -9.58 26.76 1.01
N GLY A 151 -8.27 26.72 0.73
CA GLY A 151 -7.29 25.96 1.51
C GLY A 151 -7.46 24.44 1.39
N ILE A 152 -8.22 23.96 0.40
CA ILE A 152 -8.52 22.54 0.21
C ILE A 152 -7.34 21.89 -0.51
N LYS A 153 -6.51 21.16 0.26
CA LYS A 153 -5.37 20.42 -0.28
C LYS A 153 -5.73 19.00 -0.72
N ARG A 154 -6.80 18.42 -0.18
CA ARG A 154 -7.20 17.02 -0.35
C ARG A 154 -8.70 16.88 -0.48
N LEU A 155 -9.18 16.46 -1.65
CA LEU A 155 -10.60 16.30 -1.94
C LEU A 155 -11.24 15.18 -1.12
N ASP A 156 -10.51 14.09 -0.90
CA ASP A 156 -11.01 12.92 -0.18
C ASP A 156 -11.39 13.23 1.27
N ILE A 157 -10.52 13.97 1.98
CA ILE A 157 -10.78 14.38 3.37
C ILE A 157 -11.96 15.34 3.40
N TRP A 158 -11.99 16.26 2.45
CA TRP A 158 -12.96 17.33 2.43
C TRP A 158 -14.39 16.82 2.14
N LEU A 159 -14.53 15.93 1.16
CA LEU A 159 -15.82 15.50 0.61
C LEU A 159 -16.38 14.21 1.22
N LEU A 160 -15.53 13.36 1.79
CA LEU A 160 -15.95 12.01 2.21
C LEU A 160 -15.92 11.81 3.72
N LYS A 161 -15.34 12.74 4.49
CA LYS A 161 -15.32 12.67 5.96
C LYS A 161 -16.53 13.40 6.59
N PRO A 162 -16.88 13.09 7.85
CA PRO A 162 -17.95 13.80 8.58
C PRO A 162 -17.83 15.33 8.48
N GLY A 163 -18.97 16.00 8.34
CA GLY A 163 -19.05 17.45 8.11
C GLY A 163 -18.89 17.90 6.66
N ALA A 164 -18.82 16.98 5.69
CA ALA A 164 -18.67 17.32 4.26
C ALA A 164 -19.77 18.25 3.76
N ARG A 165 -21.04 17.99 4.10
CA ARG A 165 -22.18 18.83 3.67
C ARG A 165 -22.06 20.29 4.11
N ALA A 166 -21.58 20.54 5.33
CA ALA A 166 -21.39 21.90 5.85
C ALA A 166 -20.22 22.63 5.17
N ARG A 167 -19.21 21.87 4.73
CA ARG A 167 -18.11 22.43 3.95
C ARG A 167 -18.55 22.73 2.51
N GLU A 168 -19.34 21.85 1.92
CA GLU A 168 -19.92 22.03 0.58
C GLU A 168 -20.76 23.31 0.49
N SER A 169 -21.66 23.56 1.45
CA SER A 169 -22.46 24.79 1.47
C SER A 169 -21.59 26.05 1.51
N LEU A 170 -20.50 26.01 2.28
CA LEU A 170 -19.58 27.14 2.42
C LEU A 170 -18.85 27.48 1.11
N VAL A 171 -18.50 26.48 0.30
CA VAL A 171 -17.81 26.69 -0.98
C VAL A 171 -18.77 27.10 -2.10
N LEU A 172 -20.01 26.57 -2.09
CA LEU A 172 -21.07 27.06 -2.97
C LEU A 172 -21.32 28.55 -2.74
N GLU A 173 -21.45 28.97 -1.49
CA GLU A 173 -21.82 30.34 -1.12
C GLU A 173 -20.65 31.34 -1.21
N LEU A 174 -19.46 30.98 -0.72
CA LEU A 174 -18.35 31.95 -0.61
C LEU A 174 -17.45 32.02 -1.86
N LEU A 175 -17.38 30.94 -2.63
CA LEU A 175 -16.39 30.81 -3.72
C LEU A 175 -17.02 30.64 -5.09
N GLY A 176 -18.36 30.61 -5.19
CA GLY A 176 -19.06 30.53 -6.46
C GLY A 176 -18.85 29.19 -7.19
N ALA A 177 -18.71 28.09 -6.46
CA ALA A 177 -18.75 26.76 -7.05
C ALA A 177 -20.18 26.41 -7.47
N THR A 178 -20.34 25.63 -8.53
CA THR A 178 -21.66 25.12 -8.93
C THR A 178 -21.93 23.73 -8.34
N PRO A 179 -23.21 23.33 -8.19
CA PRO A 179 -23.56 21.97 -7.76
C PRO A 179 -22.92 20.87 -8.64
N GLU A 180 -22.78 21.13 -9.95
CA GLU A 180 -22.17 20.21 -10.90
C GLU A 180 -20.67 20.02 -10.64
N MET A 181 -19.95 21.12 -10.33
CA MET A 181 -18.54 21.06 -9.95
C MET A 181 -18.34 20.20 -8.69
N ILE A 182 -19.20 20.40 -7.69
CA ILE A 182 -19.13 19.60 -6.45
C ILE A 182 -19.45 18.14 -6.72
N ALA A 183 -20.46 17.84 -7.54
CA ALA A 183 -20.79 16.46 -7.92
C ALA A 183 -19.61 15.78 -8.64
N LYS A 184 -18.94 16.50 -9.55
CA LYS A 184 -17.72 16.04 -10.23
C LYS A 184 -16.61 15.75 -9.22
N TRP A 185 -16.28 16.70 -8.34
CA TRP A 185 -15.22 16.51 -7.35
C TRP A 185 -15.52 15.37 -6.39
N ARG A 186 -16.79 15.19 -5.99
CA ARG A 186 -17.23 14.08 -5.15
C ARG A 186 -16.97 12.73 -5.83
N THR A 187 -17.35 12.64 -7.10
CA THR A 187 -17.15 11.43 -7.90
C THR A 187 -15.66 11.11 -8.06
N TRP A 188 -14.82 12.11 -8.34
CA TRP A 188 -13.38 11.92 -8.45
C TRP A 188 -12.73 11.60 -7.11
N ALA A 189 -13.17 12.24 -6.03
CA ALA A 189 -12.73 11.94 -4.66
C ALA A 189 -13.04 10.48 -4.30
N ALA A 190 -14.23 9.99 -4.65
CA ALA A 190 -14.60 8.59 -4.44
C ALA A 190 -13.70 7.63 -5.23
N LEU A 191 -13.50 7.88 -6.52
CA LEU A 191 -12.63 7.08 -7.37
C LEU A 191 -11.19 7.05 -6.85
N VAL A 192 -10.60 8.22 -6.59
CA VAL A 192 -9.19 8.32 -6.19
C VAL A 192 -8.89 7.66 -4.84
N THR A 193 -9.91 7.58 -3.97
CA THR A 193 -9.80 6.91 -2.66
C THR A 193 -9.96 5.40 -2.71
N LEU A 194 -10.39 4.85 -3.84
CA LEU A 194 -10.48 3.41 -3.98
C LEU A 194 -9.08 2.80 -3.86
N LYS A 195 -9.01 1.62 -3.22
CA LYS A 195 -7.74 0.97 -2.86
C LYS A 195 -6.80 0.87 -4.06
N GLY A 196 -5.65 1.54 -3.96
CA GLY A 196 -4.58 1.46 -4.95
C GLY A 196 -4.78 2.29 -6.23
N ILE A 197 -5.82 3.13 -6.31
CA ILE A 197 -5.96 4.07 -7.44
C ILE A 197 -5.01 5.25 -7.24
N GLY A 198 -5.29 6.18 -6.31
CA GLY A 198 -4.47 7.38 -6.16
C GLY A 198 -4.46 8.27 -7.42
N THR A 199 -3.69 9.36 -7.38
CA THR A 199 -3.77 10.40 -8.42
C THR A 199 -3.43 9.90 -9.81
N GLU A 200 -2.26 9.27 -9.99
CA GLU A 200 -1.76 8.91 -11.32
C GLU A 200 -2.68 7.91 -12.04
N ASN A 201 -3.23 6.94 -11.31
CA ASN A 201 -4.18 5.99 -11.90
C ASN A 201 -5.55 6.63 -12.15
N LEU A 202 -5.98 7.60 -11.34
CA LEU A 202 -7.18 8.39 -11.64
C LEU A 202 -7.02 9.10 -12.99
N LYS A 203 -5.88 9.78 -13.23
CA LYS A 203 -5.60 10.45 -14.53
C LYS A 203 -5.80 9.50 -15.70
N LEU A 204 -5.23 8.30 -15.57
CA LEU A 204 -5.28 7.26 -16.58
C LEU A 204 -6.71 6.72 -16.79
N LEU A 205 -7.48 6.52 -15.71
CA LEU A 205 -8.88 6.10 -15.77
C LEU A 205 -9.76 7.15 -16.44
N LEU A 206 -9.58 8.43 -16.11
CA LEU A 206 -10.29 9.54 -16.73
C LEU A 206 -10.02 9.60 -18.25
N ARG A 207 -8.75 9.45 -18.66
CA ARG A 207 -8.36 9.34 -20.08
C ARG A 207 -8.95 8.11 -20.77
N ALA A 208 -9.16 7.03 -20.03
CA ALA A 208 -9.84 5.83 -20.52
C ALA A 208 -11.37 5.98 -20.55
N GLY A 209 -11.93 7.13 -20.16
CA GLY A 209 -13.37 7.39 -20.13
C GLY A 209 -14.09 6.82 -18.92
N VAL A 210 -13.36 6.40 -17.89
CA VAL A 210 -13.91 5.95 -16.61
C VAL A 210 -13.98 7.15 -15.67
N THR A 211 -15.17 7.74 -15.53
CA THR A 211 -15.36 9.01 -14.81
C THR A 211 -16.04 8.87 -13.46
N SER A 212 -16.66 7.71 -13.21
CA SER A 212 -17.37 7.39 -11.97
C SER A 212 -17.08 5.98 -11.45
N LEU A 213 -17.42 5.73 -10.17
CA LEU A 213 -17.34 4.37 -9.60
C LEU A 213 -18.24 3.38 -10.33
N ARG A 214 -19.39 3.84 -10.83
CA ARG A 214 -20.30 3.05 -11.65
C ARG A 214 -19.65 2.64 -12.97
N ASP A 215 -19.02 3.59 -13.67
CA ASP A 215 -18.30 3.30 -14.92
C ASP A 215 -17.24 2.21 -14.68
N LEU A 216 -16.48 2.34 -13.58
CA LEU A 216 -15.43 1.40 -13.19
C LEU A 216 -16.01 0.03 -12.82
N ALA A 217 -17.10 0.00 -12.05
CA ALA A 217 -17.74 -1.25 -11.61
C ALA A 217 -18.32 -2.06 -12.78
N GLN A 218 -18.72 -1.38 -13.86
CA GLN A 218 -19.24 -1.98 -15.09
C GLN A 218 -18.15 -2.46 -16.05
N GLN A 219 -16.88 -2.06 -15.86
CA GLN A 219 -15.79 -2.53 -16.72
C GLN A 219 -15.54 -4.03 -16.54
N GLU A 220 -15.02 -4.64 -17.60
CA GLU A 220 -14.38 -5.95 -17.57
C GLU A 220 -12.86 -5.73 -17.33
N PRO A 221 -12.26 -6.35 -16.29
CA PRO A 221 -10.86 -6.10 -15.90
C PRO A 221 -9.84 -6.27 -17.02
N GLU A 222 -9.91 -7.32 -17.84
CA GLU A 222 -8.92 -7.61 -18.88
C GLU A 222 -8.99 -6.55 -20.00
N SER A 223 -10.21 -6.18 -20.40
CA SER A 223 -10.49 -5.17 -21.42
C SER A 223 -10.04 -3.79 -20.96
N LEU A 224 -10.33 -3.43 -19.71
CA LEU A 224 -9.84 -2.19 -19.13
C LEU A 224 -8.30 -2.19 -19.07
N PHE A 225 -7.68 -3.27 -18.60
CA PHE A 225 -6.22 -3.38 -18.53
C PHE A 225 -5.56 -3.17 -19.90
N ARG A 226 -6.06 -3.83 -20.96
CA ARG A 226 -5.56 -3.62 -22.34
C ARG A 226 -5.68 -2.16 -22.78
N LYS A 227 -6.84 -1.53 -22.52
CA LYS A 227 -7.06 -0.12 -22.84
C LYS A 227 -6.10 0.81 -22.10
N LEU A 228 -5.86 0.56 -20.81
CA LEU A 228 -4.90 1.35 -20.02
C LEU A 228 -3.46 1.18 -20.53
N GLN A 229 -3.08 -0.04 -20.89
CA GLN A 229 -1.76 -0.34 -21.45
C GLN A 229 -1.55 0.37 -22.80
N GLU A 230 -2.57 0.44 -23.65
CA GLU A 230 -2.51 1.18 -24.91
C GLU A 230 -2.32 2.70 -24.71
N LEU A 231 -2.99 3.27 -23.71
CA LEU A 231 -2.85 4.69 -23.37
C LEU A 231 -1.49 5.06 -22.76
N GLN A 232 -0.78 4.07 -22.20
CA GLN A 232 0.52 4.20 -21.55
C GLN A 232 1.68 3.61 -22.37
N ARG A 233 1.55 3.51 -23.70
CA ARG A 233 2.65 3.01 -24.56
C ARG A 233 3.95 3.78 -24.32
N GLY A 234 4.93 3.13 -23.69
CA GLY A 234 6.25 3.70 -23.38
C GLY A 234 6.42 4.26 -21.96
N ALA A 235 5.41 4.15 -21.10
CA ALA A 235 5.46 4.57 -19.71
C ALA A 235 4.90 3.48 -18.77
N PRO A 236 5.17 3.58 -17.45
CA PRO A 236 4.67 2.59 -16.49
C PRO A 236 3.15 2.49 -16.51
N SER A 237 2.63 1.29 -16.72
CA SER A 237 1.20 0.97 -16.71
C SER A 237 0.84 0.19 -15.43
N PRO A 238 -0.38 0.35 -14.90
CA PRO A 238 -0.89 -0.52 -13.84
C PRO A 238 -0.81 -1.98 -14.24
N ARG A 239 -0.56 -2.86 -13.28
CA ARG A 239 -0.58 -4.31 -13.47
C ARG A 239 -2.02 -4.83 -13.54
N GLU A 240 -2.22 -5.96 -14.19
CA GLU A 240 -3.55 -6.55 -14.38
C GLU A 240 -4.24 -6.83 -13.03
N GLU A 241 -3.49 -7.34 -12.06
CA GLU A 241 -4.02 -7.62 -10.71
C GLU A 241 -4.50 -6.35 -9.98
N GLN A 242 -3.89 -5.19 -10.27
CA GLN A 242 -4.34 -3.91 -9.72
C GLN A 242 -5.66 -3.47 -10.35
N VAL A 243 -5.79 -3.59 -11.68
CA VAL A 243 -7.02 -3.24 -12.40
C VAL A 243 -8.18 -4.13 -11.94
N ARG A 244 -7.92 -5.44 -11.79
CA ARG A 244 -8.91 -6.39 -11.27
C ARG A 244 -9.37 -6.03 -9.85
N LEU A 245 -8.43 -5.66 -8.98
CA LEU A 245 -8.75 -5.14 -7.65
C LEU A 245 -9.64 -3.90 -7.71
N TRP A 246 -9.32 -2.91 -8.56
CA TRP A 246 -10.10 -1.68 -8.68
C TRP A 246 -11.54 -1.95 -9.09
N VAL A 247 -11.75 -2.78 -10.11
CA VAL A 247 -13.10 -3.16 -10.57
C VAL A 247 -13.85 -3.92 -9.47
N LYS A 248 -13.19 -4.85 -8.77
CA LYS A 248 -13.78 -5.62 -7.66
C LYS A 248 -14.21 -4.72 -6.50
N GLU A 249 -13.34 -3.80 -6.08
CA GLU A 249 -13.64 -2.85 -5.01
C GLU A 249 -14.75 -1.87 -5.41
N ALA A 250 -14.75 -1.38 -6.67
CA ALA A 250 -15.82 -0.51 -7.16
C ALA A 250 -17.18 -1.24 -7.14
N ARG A 251 -17.23 -2.50 -7.59
CA ARG A 251 -18.43 -3.35 -7.52
C ARG A 251 -18.89 -3.57 -6.08
N LYS A 252 -17.96 -3.75 -5.15
CA LYS A 252 -18.27 -3.93 -3.72
C LYS A 252 -18.89 -2.66 -3.14
N VAL A 253 -18.23 -1.51 -3.31
CA VAL A 253 -18.70 -0.22 -2.81
C VAL A 253 -20.06 0.15 -3.37
N CYS A 254 -20.31 -0.08 -4.67
CA CYS A 254 -21.61 0.23 -5.27
C CYS A 254 -22.73 -0.75 -4.93
N LYS A 255 -22.42 -1.91 -4.33
CA LYS A 255 -23.42 -2.86 -3.80
C LYS A 255 -23.79 -2.57 -2.34
N GLU A 256 -22.94 -1.92 -1.57
CA GLU A 256 -23.21 -1.53 -0.19
C GLU A 256 -24.20 -0.34 -0.14
N GLU A 257 -25.17 -0.39 0.77
CA GLU A 257 -26.37 0.49 0.84
C GLU A 257 -26.12 2.02 0.71
N PRO A 258 -27.12 2.81 0.24
CA PRO A 258 -26.97 4.22 -0.12
C PRO A 258 -26.59 5.18 1.03
N GLU A 259 -26.68 4.77 2.30
CA GLU A 259 -26.22 5.59 3.44
C GLU A 259 -24.70 5.58 3.63
N ARG A 260 -24.00 4.57 3.07
CA ARG A 260 -22.52 4.46 3.05
C ARG A 260 -21.93 4.55 1.64
N GLY A 261 -22.77 4.47 0.61
CA GLY A 261 -22.34 4.51 -0.79
C GLY A 261 -21.53 5.75 -1.10
N LEU A 262 -20.29 5.54 -1.56
CA LEU A 262 -19.50 6.62 -2.12
C LEU A 262 -20.23 7.23 -3.34
N PRO A 263 -20.12 8.55 -3.57
CA PRO A 263 -20.72 9.20 -4.73
C PRO A 263 -20.23 8.59 -6.04
N GLY A 264 -21.08 8.60 -7.07
CA GLY A 264 -20.76 8.04 -8.39
C GLY A 264 -21.13 6.57 -8.60
N CYS A 265 -21.90 5.95 -7.71
CA CYS A 265 -22.46 4.61 -7.88
C CYS A 265 -23.90 4.59 -8.46
N LYS A 266 -24.57 5.74 -8.52
CA LYS A 266 -25.91 5.90 -9.10
C LYS A 266 -25.82 6.36 -10.54
#